data_AF-A0A9J6ZQB2-F1
#
_entry.id   AF-A0A9J6ZQB2-F1
#
_cell.length_a   1.000
_cell.length_b   1.000
_cell.length_c   1.000
_cell.angle_alpha   90.00
_cell.angle_beta   90.00
_cell.angle_gamma   90.00
#
_symmetry.space_group_name_H-M   'P 1'
#
loop_
_entity.id
_entity.type
_entity.pdbx_description
1 polymer ?
#
loop_
_entity_poly.entity_id
_entity_poly.type
_entity_poly.pdbx_seq_one_letter_code
_entity_poly.pdbx_strand_id
1 'polypeptide(L)'
;MKKRFVLILMGGLITFSLAGCKDDKDDPGKGKPHEGESEWTAPDYADDYSPISSWTHRSKWNLANVHDPSVAFYKGYYYMYATDASYGNEHEGHGHFQGKRSKDLVNWEWIGGPFYDPPTWVADSLNAIRQRMDLDPIEKDKINYGYWAPVVRRVNVGGEERLRMYYCIIIDNYIKSGKANTNANFDGSWTERAFIGMCESTDPEGAVWVDKGYVTCSSSDRGLNYNRASLNDWNGYFYYNAIDPTYIVSHDNKHYLIYGSWHSGFALLELDAQTGKPVKVQGEPYAESASELEERYGQRVGTRTLSSRWQASEAPEVIYKDGYYYLFIAYDELSVAYNTRVVRSQSIDGPYYDITGRNFTNGEGDTYPIVTHPYRFKDHPGWVGISHCCIFKKEGSDEWFYMSQGRLPANAYGNPYSNAIMMGHVRRIVWCPASLEEPDNLWPIVLPERYAAVPDYGVITKDTLVGRWEHINLQYSPKNQNTSTILNLNVDGTMSGALSGTWSYDENKKLLRLGDVMVCVERELDWEANPRIPTIVYAGTGKNLNATYWGKKVE
;
A
#
# COMPACT_ATOMS: atom_id res chain seq x y z
N MET A 1 -33.80 55.99 39.46
CA MET A 1 -34.86 55.89 38.43
C MET A 1 -35.27 54.42 38.33
N LYS A 2 -36.49 54.09 38.82
CA LYS A 2 -37.32 52.85 38.68
C LYS A 2 -36.67 51.48 38.94
N LYS A 3 -37.25 50.48 39.65
CA LYS A 3 -38.35 50.26 40.61
C LYS A 3 -38.01 48.84 41.17
N ARG A 4 -37.83 48.69 42.48
CA ARG A 4 -38.69 47.99 43.45
C ARG A 4 -38.71 46.43 43.45
N PHE A 5 -38.39 45.88 44.64
CA PHE A 5 -39.07 44.83 45.44
C PHE A 5 -39.32 43.43 44.82
N VAL A 6 -39.35 42.28 45.51
CA VAL A 6 -38.97 41.77 46.85
C VAL A 6 -39.38 40.27 46.82
N LEU A 7 -38.57 39.40 47.44
CA LEU A 7 -38.94 38.33 48.38
C LEU A 7 -39.88 37.16 47.92
N ILE A 8 -39.47 35.92 48.20
CA ILE A 8 -40.06 34.98 49.20
C ILE A 8 -39.90 33.50 48.78
N LEU A 9 -39.23 32.78 49.67
CA LEU A 9 -39.18 31.32 49.86
C LEU A 9 -40.57 30.73 50.17
N MET A 10 -40.91 29.56 49.62
CA MET A 10 -41.83 28.65 50.33
C MET A 10 -41.56 27.20 49.94
N GLY A 11 -41.19 26.40 50.94
CA GLY A 11 -41.11 24.95 50.84
C GLY A 11 -42.48 24.29 51.01
N GLY A 12 -42.57 23.03 50.56
CA GLY A 12 -43.70 22.16 50.80
C GLY A 12 -43.31 20.70 50.56
N LEU A 13 -43.11 19.96 51.66
CA LEU A 13 -43.07 18.51 51.71
C LEU A 13 -44.51 17.99 51.73
N ILE A 14 -44.87 17.03 50.86
CA ILE A 14 -46.02 16.12 51.08
C ILE A 14 -45.63 14.70 50.63
N THR A 15 -45.96 13.74 51.50
CA THR A 15 -45.65 12.31 51.50
C THR A 15 -46.74 11.42 50.86
N PHE A 16 -46.27 10.33 50.24
CA PHE A 16 -46.77 8.94 50.14
C PHE A 16 -48.10 8.50 49.45
N SER A 17 -47.88 7.48 48.60
CA SER A 17 -48.65 6.25 48.33
C SER A 17 -49.78 6.25 47.29
N LEU A 18 -49.65 5.42 46.24
CA LEU A 18 -50.27 4.09 46.14
C LEU A 18 -49.97 3.42 44.78
N ALA A 19 -49.93 2.09 44.84
CA ALA A 19 -49.60 1.17 43.77
C ALA A 19 -50.57 1.20 42.58
N GLY A 20 -50.03 0.93 41.39
CA GLY A 20 -50.78 0.58 40.19
C GLY A 20 -49.93 -0.36 39.33
N CYS A 21 -50.09 -1.66 39.56
CA CYS A 21 -49.63 -2.67 38.61
C CYS A 21 -50.40 -2.53 37.31
N LYS A 22 -49.68 -2.44 36.19
CA LYS A 22 -50.17 -2.91 34.90
C LYS A 22 -49.04 -3.68 34.23
N ASP A 23 -49.31 -4.96 34.02
CA ASP A 23 -48.55 -5.83 33.14
C ASP A 23 -48.59 -5.26 31.71
N ASP A 24 -47.42 -4.90 31.18
CA ASP A 24 -47.23 -4.79 29.74
C ASP A 24 -46.05 -5.67 29.36
N LYS A 25 -46.31 -6.44 28.31
CA LYS A 25 -45.59 -7.62 27.85
C LYS A 25 -44.17 -7.25 27.42
N ASP A 26 -43.20 -8.05 27.83
CA ASP A 26 -41.85 -8.05 27.26
C ASP A 26 -41.92 -8.25 25.75
N ASP A 27 -41.54 -7.23 25.00
CA ASP A 27 -41.12 -7.33 23.60
C ASP A 27 -39.61 -7.64 23.60
N PRO A 28 -39.17 -8.85 23.20
CA PRO A 28 -37.77 -9.23 23.23
C PRO A 28 -36.99 -8.67 22.02
N GLY A 29 -37.34 -7.48 21.54
CA GLY A 29 -36.88 -6.92 20.27
C GLY A 29 -36.09 -5.62 20.34
N LYS A 30 -35.86 -5.01 21.51
CA LYS A 30 -35.06 -3.79 21.61
C LYS A 30 -34.00 -3.89 22.70
N GLY A 31 -32.81 -4.31 22.29
CA GLY A 31 -31.60 -4.09 23.07
C GLY A 31 -31.48 -2.60 23.42
N LYS A 32 -31.27 -2.32 24.71
CA LYS A 32 -30.91 -0.98 25.16
C LYS A 32 -29.56 -0.60 24.53
N PRO A 33 -29.38 0.64 24.02
CA PRO A 33 -28.06 1.08 23.59
C PRO A 33 -27.12 1.03 24.79
N HIS A 34 -25.99 0.36 24.63
CA HIS A 34 -24.90 0.47 25.59
C HIS A 34 -24.41 1.92 25.60
N GLU A 35 -24.32 2.53 26.79
CA GLU A 35 -23.71 3.84 26.98
C GLU A 35 -22.24 3.80 26.53
N GLY A 36 -21.92 4.50 25.43
CA GLY A 36 -20.53 4.74 25.01
C GLY A 36 -20.22 4.61 23.52
N GLU A 37 -21.13 4.12 22.67
CA GLU A 37 -20.89 4.08 21.22
C GLU A 37 -21.23 5.43 20.58
N SER A 38 -20.22 6.15 20.10
CA SER A 38 -20.44 7.24 19.15
C SER A 38 -21.11 6.66 17.90
N GLU A 39 -22.24 7.24 17.49
CA GLU A 39 -22.89 6.93 16.21
C GLU A 39 -21.84 7.04 15.08
N TRP A 40 -21.67 5.97 14.30
CA TRP A 40 -20.71 5.98 13.19
C TRP A 40 -21.05 7.09 12.19
N THR A 41 -20.03 7.83 11.74
CA THR A 41 -20.16 8.87 10.74
C THR A 41 -19.26 8.58 9.55
N ALA A 42 -19.80 8.70 8.34
CA ALA A 42 -19.00 8.63 7.12
C ALA A 42 -17.85 9.67 7.17
N PRO A 43 -16.61 9.29 6.82
CA PRO A 43 -15.52 10.25 6.72
C PRO A 43 -15.84 11.35 5.71
N ASP A 44 -15.39 12.58 6.00
CA ASP A 44 -15.72 13.78 5.22
C ASP A 44 -14.50 14.42 4.54
N TYR A 45 -13.29 13.86 4.72
CA TYR A 45 -12.09 14.39 4.07
C TYR A 45 -12.21 14.37 2.54
N ALA A 46 -11.67 15.43 1.92
CA ALA A 46 -11.74 15.66 0.48
C ALA A 46 -10.67 14.86 -0.28
N ASP A 47 -11.00 14.44 -1.49
CA ASP A 47 -10.05 13.76 -2.39
C ASP A 47 -9.00 14.70 -2.95
N ASP A 48 -9.43 15.90 -3.38
CA ASP A 48 -8.53 17.01 -3.65
C ASP A 48 -8.18 17.71 -2.33
N TYR A 49 -7.06 17.29 -1.74
CA TYR A 49 -6.54 17.90 -0.52
C TYR A 49 -5.67 19.14 -0.77
N SER A 50 -5.55 19.63 -2.02
CA SER A 50 -4.69 20.80 -2.32
C SER A 50 -4.93 22.02 -1.41
N PRO A 51 -6.16 22.34 -0.93
CA PRO A 51 -6.37 23.46 0.01
C PRO A 51 -5.71 23.29 1.38
N ILE A 52 -5.38 22.06 1.79
CA ILE A 52 -4.71 21.74 3.06
C ILE A 52 -3.30 21.17 2.85
N SER A 53 -2.75 21.26 1.64
CA SER A 53 -1.46 20.65 1.30
C SER A 53 -0.28 21.23 2.06
N SER A 54 -0.35 22.50 2.49
CA SER A 54 0.75 23.18 3.16
C SER A 54 1.17 22.50 4.47
N TRP A 55 2.48 22.55 4.79
CA TRP A 55 3.03 22.04 6.05
C TRP A 55 2.32 22.56 7.30
N THR A 56 1.85 23.80 7.25
CA THR A 56 1.10 24.45 8.35
C THR A 56 -0.20 23.71 8.70
N HIS A 57 -0.74 22.92 7.77
CA HIS A 57 -1.94 22.13 7.93
C HIS A 57 -1.68 20.63 8.18
N ARG A 58 -0.43 20.21 8.44
CA ARG A 58 -0.08 18.79 8.56
C ARG A 58 -0.90 17.99 9.57
N SER A 59 -1.36 18.63 10.65
CA SER A 59 -2.24 18.00 11.65
C SER A 59 -3.62 17.63 11.11
N LYS A 60 -3.99 18.14 9.92
CA LYS A 60 -5.23 17.85 9.20
C LYS A 60 -5.01 16.95 7.99
N TRP A 61 -3.77 16.56 7.69
CA TRP A 61 -3.48 15.82 6.46
C TRP A 61 -4.21 14.48 6.42
N ASN A 62 -4.47 13.82 7.54
CA ASN A 62 -5.07 12.49 7.53
C ASN A 62 -4.35 11.58 6.51
N LEU A 63 -5.00 11.17 5.41
CA LEU A 63 -4.42 10.39 4.32
C LEU A 63 -3.80 11.20 3.16
N ALA A 64 -3.73 12.53 3.25
CA ALA A 64 -3.02 13.38 2.29
C ALA A 64 -1.50 13.17 2.33
N ASN A 65 -0.86 13.40 1.19
CA ASN A 65 0.60 13.30 0.98
C ASN A 65 1.15 11.92 1.37
N VAL A 66 0.51 10.86 0.87
CA VAL A 66 0.95 9.48 1.10
C VAL A 66 1.54 8.94 -0.21
N HIS A 67 2.82 8.58 -0.19
CA HIS A 67 3.51 7.91 -1.30
C HIS A 67 4.28 6.71 -0.73
N ASP A 68 4.05 5.52 -1.27
CA ASP A 68 4.74 4.27 -0.87
C ASP A 68 4.57 3.95 0.62
N PRO A 69 3.31 3.86 1.12
CA PRO A 69 3.05 3.65 2.54
C PRO A 69 3.43 2.24 2.99
N SER A 70 4.03 2.13 4.17
CA SER A 70 4.17 0.88 4.92
C SER A 70 3.54 1.01 6.29
N VAL A 71 2.75 0.01 6.69
CA VAL A 71 1.96 0.02 7.94
C VAL A 71 2.34 -1.14 8.86
N ALA A 72 2.48 -0.84 10.15
CA ALA A 72 2.61 -1.84 11.20
C ALA A 72 1.77 -1.47 12.44
N PHE A 73 1.10 -2.45 13.03
CA PHE A 73 0.45 -2.28 14.33
C PHE A 73 1.47 -2.36 15.46
N TYR A 74 1.42 -1.45 16.43
CA TYR A 74 2.27 -1.42 17.62
C TYR A 74 1.56 -0.69 18.76
N LYS A 75 1.52 -1.29 19.95
CA LYS A 75 0.98 -0.69 21.19
C LYS A 75 -0.35 0.08 21.00
N GLY A 76 -1.32 -0.53 20.32
CA GLY A 76 -2.68 0.03 20.18
C GLY A 76 -2.90 0.96 18.99
N TYR A 77 -1.89 1.19 18.14
CA TYR A 77 -1.98 2.03 16.96
C TYR A 77 -1.38 1.34 15.74
N TYR A 78 -1.95 1.64 14.57
CA TYR A 78 -1.30 1.43 13.28
C TYR A 78 -0.38 2.60 13.01
N TYR A 79 0.89 2.35 12.76
CA TYR A 79 1.88 3.34 12.35
C TYR A 79 2.15 3.18 10.86
N MET A 80 2.18 4.30 10.15
CA MET A 80 2.50 4.38 8.73
C MET A 80 3.75 5.23 8.53
N TYR A 81 4.64 4.77 7.66
CA TYR A 81 5.78 5.55 7.16
C TYR A 81 5.80 5.49 5.63
N ALA A 82 6.22 6.57 4.98
CA ALA A 82 6.08 6.78 3.55
C ALA A 82 7.31 7.46 2.96
N THR A 83 7.46 7.41 1.63
CA THR A 83 8.44 8.19 0.87
C THR A 83 8.33 9.68 1.17
N ASP A 84 9.46 10.38 1.06
CA ASP A 84 9.51 11.84 1.06
C ASP A 84 8.92 12.41 -0.22
N ALA A 85 7.60 12.58 -0.19
CA ALA A 85 6.85 13.19 -1.26
C ALA A 85 5.60 13.90 -0.71
N SER A 86 5.31 15.08 -1.23
CA SER A 86 4.07 15.79 -0.95
C SER A 86 3.72 16.71 -2.11
N TYR A 87 2.44 17.07 -2.21
CA TYR A 87 1.99 18.05 -3.20
C TYR A 87 2.68 19.39 -2.93
N GLY A 88 3.45 19.89 -3.90
CA GLY A 88 4.23 21.13 -3.77
C GLY A 88 5.51 20.99 -2.94
N ASN A 89 5.95 19.77 -2.62
CA ASN A 89 7.14 19.49 -1.80
C ASN A 89 7.10 20.11 -0.38
N GLU A 90 5.90 20.34 0.15
CA GLU A 90 5.66 20.89 1.50
C GLU A 90 6.27 20.08 2.67
N HIS A 91 6.84 18.90 2.42
CA HIS A 91 7.53 18.10 3.42
C HIS A 91 9.02 18.50 3.59
N GLU A 92 9.61 19.18 2.60
CA GLU A 92 11.04 19.52 2.59
C GLU A 92 11.43 20.31 3.85
N GLY A 93 12.55 19.93 4.48
CA GLY A 93 13.07 20.58 5.69
C GLY A 93 12.37 20.18 6.98
N HIS A 94 11.50 19.16 6.96
CA HIS A 94 10.71 18.75 8.13
C HIS A 94 10.88 17.29 8.55
N GLY A 95 12.02 16.71 8.19
CA GLY A 95 12.35 15.31 8.45
C GLY A 95 12.01 14.39 7.29
N HIS A 96 12.45 13.15 7.41
CA HIS A 96 12.42 12.13 6.38
C HIS A 96 11.62 10.92 6.82
N PHE A 97 11.03 10.24 5.84
CA PHE A 97 10.11 9.12 5.98
C PHE A 97 8.87 9.50 6.81
N GLN A 98 8.02 10.33 6.20
CA GLN A 98 6.84 10.95 6.86
C GLN A 98 5.99 9.93 7.63
N GLY A 99 5.73 10.22 8.89
CA GLY A 99 4.99 9.33 9.79
C GLY A 99 3.52 9.72 9.97
N LYS A 100 2.65 8.71 10.10
CA LYS A 100 1.26 8.87 10.56
C LYS A 100 0.87 7.72 11.49
N ARG A 101 -0.18 7.89 12.29
CA ARG A 101 -0.78 6.78 13.03
C ARG A 101 -2.30 6.83 13.12
N SER A 102 -2.93 5.68 13.35
CA SER A 102 -4.38 5.55 13.45
C SER A 102 -4.78 4.43 14.41
N LYS A 103 -5.97 4.52 15.01
CA LYS A 103 -6.60 3.40 15.75
C LYS A 103 -7.60 2.60 14.91
N ASP A 104 -8.17 3.23 13.90
CA ASP A 104 -9.34 2.73 13.17
C ASP A 104 -9.08 2.55 11.67
N LEU A 105 -7.87 2.85 11.18
CA LEU A 105 -7.45 2.83 9.78
C LEU A 105 -8.15 3.87 8.88
N VAL A 106 -8.96 4.76 9.45
CA VAL A 106 -9.75 5.78 8.74
C VAL A 106 -9.27 7.18 9.09
N ASN A 107 -9.07 7.43 10.39
CA ASN A 107 -8.61 8.70 10.93
C ASN A 107 -7.14 8.57 11.30
N TRP A 108 -6.29 9.27 10.55
CA TRP A 108 -4.85 9.28 10.73
C TRP A 108 -4.38 10.63 11.25
N GLU A 109 -3.46 10.60 12.21
CA GLU A 109 -2.77 11.78 12.72
C GLU A 109 -1.30 11.76 12.30
N TRP A 110 -0.76 12.94 12.00
CA TRP A 110 0.64 13.09 11.63
C TRP A 110 1.56 12.88 12.84
N ILE A 111 2.69 12.21 12.61
CA ILE A 111 3.80 12.06 13.57
C ILE A 111 5.14 12.28 12.86
N GLY A 112 6.22 12.46 13.63
CA GLY A 112 7.57 12.60 13.07
C GLY A 112 8.10 11.31 12.44
N GLY A 113 8.96 11.47 11.44
CA GLY A 113 9.77 10.38 10.87
C GLY A 113 11.08 10.14 11.64
N PRO A 114 11.85 9.09 11.30
CA PRO A 114 13.06 8.67 11.99
C PRO A 114 14.25 9.64 11.90
N PHE A 115 14.33 10.49 10.86
CA PHE A 115 15.53 11.27 10.57
C PHE A 115 15.22 12.71 10.18
N TYR A 116 16.13 13.62 10.51
CA TYR A 116 16.19 14.99 9.97
C TYR A 116 17.36 15.21 9.03
N ASP A 117 18.44 14.46 9.24
CA ASP A 117 19.64 14.48 8.43
C ASP A 117 19.91 13.08 7.85
N PRO A 118 20.58 12.98 6.70
CA PRO A 118 20.99 11.68 6.18
C PRO A 118 21.91 10.96 7.19
N PRO A 119 21.71 9.65 7.44
CA PRO A 119 22.58 8.90 8.33
C PRO A 119 24.05 8.95 7.89
N THR A 120 24.95 9.24 8.82
CA THR A 120 26.37 9.53 8.48
C THR A 120 27.08 8.37 7.79
N TRP A 121 26.68 7.13 8.11
CA TRP A 121 27.25 5.91 7.52
C TRP A 121 27.03 5.82 6.01
N VAL A 122 26.00 6.51 5.45
CA VAL A 122 25.70 6.46 4.01
C VAL A 122 26.84 7.09 3.22
N ALA A 123 27.22 8.33 3.57
CA ALA A 123 28.32 9.03 2.92
C ALA A 123 29.66 8.30 3.11
N ASP A 124 29.89 7.75 4.30
CA ASP A 124 31.11 7.00 4.59
C ASP A 124 31.18 5.70 3.75
N SER A 125 30.06 4.99 3.62
CA SER A 125 29.95 3.76 2.81
C SER A 125 30.11 4.05 1.32
N LEU A 126 29.46 5.11 0.83
CA LEU A 126 29.60 5.58 -0.54
C LEU A 126 31.06 5.87 -0.87
N ASN A 127 31.72 6.70 -0.06
CA ASN A 127 33.09 7.11 -0.33
C ASN A 127 34.10 5.97 -0.15
N ALA A 128 33.84 5.02 0.76
CA ALA A 128 34.64 3.80 0.87
C ALA A 128 34.52 2.92 -0.40
N ILE A 129 33.34 2.84 -1.01
CA ILE A 129 33.18 2.12 -2.29
C ILE A 129 33.86 2.89 -3.42
N ARG A 130 33.66 4.20 -3.52
CA ARG A 130 34.31 5.05 -4.54
C ARG A 130 35.83 4.92 -4.51
N GLN A 131 36.43 4.90 -3.33
CA GLN A 131 37.86 4.66 -3.17
C GLN A 131 38.31 3.31 -3.77
N ARG A 132 37.55 2.23 -3.57
CA ARG A 132 37.86 0.91 -4.16
C ARG A 132 37.62 0.84 -5.67
N MET A 133 36.82 1.78 -6.20
CA MET A 133 36.61 1.98 -7.64
C MET A 133 37.60 2.99 -8.26
N ASP A 134 38.58 3.48 -7.50
CA ASP A 134 39.53 4.53 -7.92
C ASP A 134 38.85 5.84 -8.34
N LEU A 135 37.84 6.26 -7.56
CA LEU A 135 37.09 7.49 -7.74
C LEU A 135 37.27 8.44 -6.55
N ASP A 136 37.34 9.74 -6.83
CA ASP A 136 37.41 10.79 -5.79
C ASP A 136 36.18 10.73 -4.87
N PRO A 137 36.31 10.97 -3.55
CA PRO A 137 35.16 11.03 -2.66
C PRO A 137 34.25 12.22 -3.00
N ILE A 138 32.95 12.08 -2.71
CA ILE A 138 32.00 13.20 -2.74
C ILE A 138 31.96 13.84 -1.36
N GLU A 139 32.14 15.16 -1.28
CA GLU A 139 31.95 15.92 -0.05
C GLU A 139 30.53 15.74 0.48
N LYS A 140 30.35 15.57 1.81
CA LYS A 140 29.06 15.15 2.40
C LYS A 140 27.90 16.09 2.09
N ASP A 141 28.17 17.39 1.99
CA ASP A 141 27.22 18.45 1.65
C ASP A 141 26.96 18.59 0.13
N LYS A 142 27.67 17.82 -0.70
CA LYS A 142 27.50 17.75 -2.16
C LYS A 142 26.82 16.47 -2.62
N ILE A 143 26.52 15.57 -1.70
CA ILE A 143 25.73 14.37 -1.97
C ILE A 143 24.26 14.76 -2.07
N ASN A 144 23.61 14.37 -3.17
CA ASN A 144 22.20 14.60 -3.42
C ASN A 144 21.40 13.37 -2.97
N TYR A 145 20.62 13.52 -1.90
CA TYR A 145 19.93 12.41 -1.24
C TYR A 145 18.45 12.34 -1.64
N GLY A 146 17.94 11.12 -1.82
CA GLY A 146 16.51 10.81 -1.83
C GLY A 146 16.15 9.80 -0.74
N TYR A 147 14.92 9.86 -0.20
CA TYR A 147 14.46 9.05 0.93
C TYR A 147 13.17 8.33 0.57
N TRP A 148 13.28 7.07 0.11
CA TRP A 148 12.15 6.38 -0.52
C TRP A 148 11.71 5.13 0.26
N ALA A 149 10.44 4.78 0.06
CA ALA A 149 9.79 3.50 0.27
C ALA A 149 10.31 2.70 1.47
N PRO A 150 10.12 3.18 2.71
CA PRO A 150 10.49 2.40 3.88
C PRO A 150 9.51 1.24 4.07
N VAL A 151 9.98 0.13 4.65
CA VAL A 151 9.10 -0.91 5.21
C VAL A 151 9.23 -0.94 6.72
N VAL A 152 8.09 -0.84 7.42
CA VAL A 152 8.02 -0.95 8.89
C VAL A 152 7.32 -2.23 9.30
N ARG A 153 7.88 -2.92 10.30
CA ARG A 153 7.34 -4.19 10.83
C ARG A 153 7.51 -4.24 12.34
N ARG A 154 6.52 -4.83 13.02
CA ARG A 154 6.62 -5.19 14.43
C ARG A 154 7.53 -6.41 14.57
N VAL A 155 8.55 -6.31 15.42
CA VAL A 155 9.50 -7.39 15.69
C VAL A 155 9.74 -7.54 17.19
N ASN A 156 10.21 -8.71 17.61
CA ASN A 156 10.72 -8.94 18.95
C ASN A 156 12.23 -9.17 18.87
N VAL A 157 13.01 -8.36 19.59
CA VAL A 157 14.49 -8.46 19.64
C VAL A 157 14.89 -8.56 21.09
N GLY A 158 15.57 -9.65 21.47
CA GLY A 158 15.98 -9.87 22.86
C GLY A 158 14.84 -9.85 23.88
N GLY A 159 13.61 -10.22 23.50
CA GLY A 159 12.43 -10.22 24.36
C GLY A 159 11.63 -8.91 24.37
N GLU A 160 12.13 -7.85 23.72
CA GLU A 160 11.46 -6.54 23.67
C GLU A 160 10.79 -6.31 22.30
N GLU A 161 9.50 -5.99 22.32
CA GLU A 161 8.73 -5.62 21.14
C GLU A 161 9.07 -4.19 20.70
N ARG A 162 9.37 -4.03 19.40
CA ARG A 162 9.71 -2.74 18.78
C ARG A 162 9.23 -2.70 17.33
N LEU A 163 9.17 -1.50 16.78
CA LEU A 163 9.11 -1.31 15.34
C LEU A 163 10.52 -1.35 14.77
N ARG A 164 10.70 -2.10 13.67
CA ARG A 164 11.90 -2.12 12.84
C ARG A 164 11.52 -1.58 11.47
N MET A 165 12.28 -0.59 11.00
CA MET A 165 12.12 -0.02 9.67
C MET A 165 13.37 -0.33 8.84
N TYR A 166 13.19 -0.85 7.63
CA TYR A 166 14.21 -0.79 6.59
C TYR A 166 13.89 0.39 5.70
N TYR A 167 14.85 1.27 5.50
CA TYR A 167 14.68 2.52 4.76
C TYR A 167 15.71 2.58 3.63
N CYS A 168 15.40 3.27 2.53
CA CYS A 168 16.35 3.42 1.43
C CYS A 168 16.75 4.88 1.18
N ILE A 169 18.04 5.06 0.87
CA ILE A 169 18.67 6.34 0.60
C ILE A 169 19.29 6.29 -0.79
N ILE A 170 18.81 7.16 -1.67
CA ILE A 170 19.22 7.25 -3.07
C ILE A 170 20.30 8.32 -3.17
N ILE A 171 21.35 8.05 -3.95
CA ILE A 171 22.42 9.01 -4.22
C ILE A 171 22.32 9.47 -5.68
N ASP A 172 21.77 10.66 -5.89
CA ASP A 172 21.49 11.21 -7.22
C ASP A 172 22.66 12.09 -7.72
N ASN A 173 23.86 11.50 -7.68
CA ASN A 173 25.11 12.04 -8.23
C ASN A 173 25.60 11.09 -9.32
N TYR A 174 26.24 11.60 -10.37
CA TYR A 174 26.90 10.75 -11.37
C TYR A 174 28.10 10.01 -10.75
N ILE A 175 28.26 8.72 -11.08
CA ILE A 175 29.34 7.87 -10.53
C ILE A 175 30.71 8.44 -10.86
N LYS A 176 30.96 8.83 -12.11
CA LYS A 176 32.31 9.23 -12.53
C LYS A 176 32.77 10.54 -11.89
N SER A 177 31.98 11.60 -12.00
CA SER A 177 32.36 12.93 -11.50
C SER A 177 31.92 13.24 -10.07
N GLY A 178 31.00 12.46 -9.49
CA GLY A 178 30.39 12.76 -8.20
C GLY A 178 29.47 13.99 -8.20
N LYS A 179 29.19 14.60 -9.36
CA LYS A 179 28.33 15.78 -9.47
C LYS A 179 26.85 15.41 -9.47
N ALA A 180 25.99 16.29 -8.97
CA ALA A 180 24.54 16.11 -8.99
C ALA A 180 24.02 15.79 -10.41
N ASN A 181 23.03 14.89 -10.48
CA ASN A 181 22.41 14.43 -11.73
C ASN A 181 21.60 15.54 -12.41
N THR A 182 22.27 16.34 -13.23
CA THR A 182 21.65 17.33 -14.10
C THR A 182 22.11 17.10 -15.53
N ASN A 183 21.35 17.59 -16.52
CA ASN A 183 21.75 17.50 -17.94
C ASN A 183 23.12 18.14 -18.19
N ALA A 184 23.46 19.22 -17.47
CA ALA A 184 24.72 19.93 -17.59
C ALA A 184 25.91 19.16 -16.99
N ASN A 185 25.66 18.27 -16.03
CA ASN A 185 26.69 17.49 -15.35
C ASN A 185 26.90 16.10 -15.97
N PHE A 186 26.14 15.72 -16.99
CA PHE A 186 26.23 14.39 -17.61
C PHE A 186 27.66 14.10 -18.08
N ASP A 187 28.28 13.08 -17.49
CA ASP A 187 29.70 12.73 -17.67
C ASP A 187 29.89 11.37 -18.37
N GLY A 188 28.80 10.83 -18.92
CA GLY A 188 28.76 9.51 -19.55
C GLY A 188 28.64 8.34 -18.57
N SER A 189 28.35 8.59 -17.28
CA SER A 189 28.10 7.54 -16.29
C SER A 189 26.63 7.47 -15.83
N TRP A 190 26.27 6.33 -15.24
CA TRP A 190 25.05 6.20 -14.44
C TRP A 190 25.17 6.98 -13.12
N THR A 191 24.04 7.19 -12.45
CA THR A 191 24.01 7.74 -11.09
C THR A 191 24.48 6.72 -10.06
N GLU A 192 24.89 7.21 -8.91
CA GLU A 192 25.36 6.42 -7.78
C GLU A 192 24.27 5.49 -7.23
N ARG A 193 24.74 4.53 -6.43
CA ARG A 193 23.89 3.48 -5.87
C ARG A 193 22.91 4.03 -4.83
N ALA A 194 21.81 3.29 -4.65
CA ALA A 194 20.99 3.41 -3.47
C ALA A 194 21.53 2.50 -2.35
N PHE A 195 21.19 2.82 -1.11
CA PHE A 195 21.51 2.06 0.08
C PHE A 195 20.24 1.72 0.84
N ILE A 196 20.13 0.49 1.33
CA ILE A 196 19.14 0.14 2.35
C ILE A 196 19.84 0.14 3.70
N GLY A 197 19.30 0.90 4.64
CA GLY A 197 19.64 0.87 6.05
C GLY A 197 18.51 0.32 6.89
N MET A 198 18.69 0.29 8.20
CA MET A 198 17.61 -0.03 9.13
C MET A 198 17.70 0.77 10.41
N CYS A 199 16.55 1.05 11.02
CA CYS A 199 16.42 1.67 12.33
C CYS A 199 15.32 0.99 13.14
N GLU A 200 15.31 1.24 14.45
CA GLU A 200 14.34 0.63 15.37
C GLU A 200 13.79 1.65 16.36
N SER A 201 12.56 1.45 16.80
CA SER A 201 11.90 2.33 17.77
C SER A 201 11.00 1.56 18.74
N THR A 202 11.09 1.92 20.02
CA THR A 202 10.15 1.52 21.07
C THR A 202 9.18 2.65 21.45
N ASP A 203 9.41 3.86 20.90
CA ASP A 203 8.60 5.08 21.03
C ASP A 203 8.44 5.77 19.65
N PRO A 204 7.66 5.17 18.74
CA PRO A 204 7.40 5.75 17.42
C PRO A 204 6.49 6.98 17.48
N GLU A 205 5.67 7.14 18.53
CA GLU A 205 4.86 8.36 18.75
C GLU A 205 5.75 9.58 18.96
N GLY A 206 6.78 9.46 19.81
CA GLY A 206 7.78 10.50 20.03
C GLY A 206 8.78 10.66 18.88
N ALA A 207 8.64 9.89 17.79
CA ALA A 207 9.59 9.80 16.68
C ALA A 207 11.03 9.47 17.14
N VAL A 208 11.16 8.63 18.18
CA VAL A 208 12.46 8.24 18.72
C VAL A 208 12.95 6.97 18.03
N TRP A 209 13.89 7.11 17.10
CA TRP A 209 14.46 6.02 16.32
C TRP A 209 15.96 5.87 16.57
N VAL A 210 16.42 4.63 16.67
CA VAL A 210 17.84 4.29 16.76
C VAL A 210 18.27 3.72 15.42
N ASP A 211 19.11 4.46 14.70
CA ASP A 211 19.75 3.96 13.49
C ASP A 211 20.64 2.76 13.81
N LYS A 212 20.53 1.72 12.97
CA LYS A 212 21.31 0.49 13.05
C LYS A 212 22.22 0.33 11.82
N GLY A 213 22.24 1.30 10.90
CA GLY A 213 23.22 1.37 9.83
C GLY A 213 22.92 0.52 8.59
N TYR A 214 23.95 0.33 7.77
CA TYR A 214 23.95 -0.38 6.48
C TYR A 214 23.33 -1.78 6.53
N VAL A 215 22.53 -2.13 5.51
CA VAL A 215 21.99 -3.48 5.27
C VAL A 215 22.44 -4.00 3.92
N THR A 216 22.21 -3.27 2.83
CA THR A 216 22.63 -3.64 1.46
C THR A 216 22.70 -2.39 0.57
N CYS A 217 23.17 -2.51 -0.67
CA CYS A 217 23.19 -1.42 -1.64
C CYS A 217 22.99 -1.91 -3.08
N SER A 218 22.71 -0.97 -4.00
CA SER A 218 22.57 -1.29 -5.42
C SER A 218 23.89 -1.87 -5.93
N SER A 219 23.78 -2.96 -6.70
CA SER A 219 24.92 -3.78 -7.06
C SER A 219 24.90 -4.19 -8.53
N SER A 220 26.07 -4.38 -9.13
CA SER A 220 26.25 -4.58 -10.58
C SER A 220 26.97 -5.88 -10.90
N ASP A 221 26.55 -6.55 -11.97
CA ASP A 221 27.23 -7.67 -12.61
C ASP A 221 28.10 -7.24 -13.81
N ARG A 222 28.30 -5.93 -14.00
CA ARG A 222 29.08 -5.34 -15.11
C ARG A 222 30.45 -4.82 -14.66
N GLY A 223 30.96 -5.34 -13.55
CA GLY A 223 32.19 -4.85 -12.93
C GLY A 223 32.12 -3.33 -12.73
N LEU A 224 33.16 -2.63 -13.16
CA LEU A 224 33.26 -1.17 -13.08
C LEU A 224 32.74 -0.44 -14.34
N ASN A 225 32.03 -1.13 -15.24
CA ASN A 225 31.51 -0.52 -16.46
C ASN A 225 30.20 0.25 -16.21
N TYR A 226 30.30 1.36 -15.48
CA TYR A 226 29.20 2.29 -15.20
C TYR A 226 28.89 3.25 -16.37
N ASN A 227 29.35 2.94 -17.58
CA ASN A 227 29.11 3.79 -18.74
C ASN A 227 27.62 3.85 -19.10
N ARG A 228 27.17 5.04 -19.49
CA ARG A 228 25.83 5.34 -19.98
C ARG A 228 25.97 6.15 -21.26
N ALA A 229 25.45 5.64 -22.38
CA ALA A 229 25.70 6.26 -23.68
C ALA A 229 25.00 7.62 -23.84
N SER A 230 23.84 7.79 -23.21
CA SER A 230 23.07 9.04 -23.21
C SER A 230 22.04 9.05 -22.08
N LEU A 231 21.39 10.19 -21.84
CA LEU A 231 20.28 10.30 -20.89
C LEU A 231 19.04 9.46 -21.26
N ASN A 232 18.97 8.94 -22.50
CA ASN A 232 17.91 8.06 -22.96
C ASN A 232 18.33 6.58 -22.99
N ASP A 233 19.55 6.27 -22.55
CA ASP A 233 19.99 4.90 -22.34
C ASP A 233 19.38 4.38 -21.03
N TRP A 234 18.51 3.37 -21.14
CA TRP A 234 17.79 2.73 -20.05
C TRP A 234 18.33 1.33 -19.72
N ASN A 235 19.47 0.95 -20.30
CA ASN A 235 20.13 -0.32 -20.02
C ASN A 235 20.96 -0.23 -18.73
N GLY A 236 20.28 -0.10 -17.58
CA GLY A 236 20.83 0.22 -16.26
C GLY A 236 22.15 -0.48 -15.90
N TYR A 237 23.09 0.24 -15.30
CA TYR A 237 24.37 -0.32 -14.82
C TYR A 237 24.18 -1.33 -13.66
N PHE A 238 23.29 -1.04 -12.71
CA PHE A 238 22.99 -1.95 -11.61
C PHE A 238 22.15 -3.14 -12.09
N TYR A 239 22.46 -4.33 -11.58
CA TYR A 239 21.63 -5.53 -11.71
C TYR A 239 20.49 -5.49 -10.69
N TYR A 240 20.82 -5.15 -9.42
CA TYR A 240 19.82 -4.86 -8.40
C TYR A 240 19.87 -3.40 -8.01
N ASN A 241 18.69 -2.77 -7.98
CA ASN A 241 18.52 -1.46 -7.37
C ASN A 241 18.04 -1.64 -5.93
N ALA A 242 18.84 -1.22 -4.94
CA ALA A 242 18.54 -1.43 -3.53
C ALA A 242 17.60 -0.35 -2.98
N ILE A 243 16.36 -0.42 -3.43
CA ILE A 243 15.22 0.34 -2.91
C ILE A 243 14.02 -0.60 -2.74
N ASP A 244 12.92 -0.06 -2.22
CA ASP A 244 11.64 -0.73 -2.02
C ASP A 244 11.74 -2.08 -1.28
N PRO A 245 12.35 -2.12 -0.08
CA PRO A 245 12.36 -3.34 0.72
C PRO A 245 10.97 -3.78 1.16
N THR A 246 10.76 -5.09 1.25
CA THR A 246 9.76 -5.72 2.11
C THR A 246 10.44 -6.71 3.05
N TYR A 247 9.90 -6.83 4.26
CA TYR A 247 10.43 -7.71 5.29
C TYR A 247 9.36 -8.68 5.77
N ILE A 248 9.77 -9.94 5.92
CA ILE A 248 8.93 -11.02 6.42
C ILE A 248 9.71 -11.94 7.35
N VAL A 249 9.01 -12.43 8.37
CA VAL A 249 9.44 -13.61 9.12
C VAL A 249 8.69 -14.79 8.51
N SER A 250 9.43 -15.73 7.92
CA SER A 250 8.87 -16.93 7.30
C SER A 250 8.24 -17.86 8.33
N HIS A 251 7.47 -18.84 7.85
CA HIS A 251 6.80 -19.82 8.72
C HIS A 251 7.79 -20.70 9.52
N ASP A 252 9.05 -20.80 9.09
CA ASP A 252 10.14 -21.51 9.78
C ASP A 252 11.00 -20.57 10.67
N ASN A 253 10.50 -19.36 10.95
CA ASN A 253 11.13 -18.33 11.79
C ASN A 253 12.46 -17.78 11.25
N LYS A 254 12.71 -17.89 9.95
CA LYS A 254 13.79 -17.17 9.28
C LYS A 254 13.33 -15.79 8.87
N HIS A 255 14.26 -14.85 8.82
CA HIS A 255 13.98 -13.46 8.52
C HIS A 255 14.47 -13.17 7.11
N TYR A 256 13.65 -12.53 6.30
CA TYR A 256 13.97 -12.24 4.92
C TYR A 256 13.69 -10.79 4.57
N LEU A 257 14.55 -10.23 3.73
CA LEU A 257 14.35 -8.97 3.03
C LEU A 257 14.24 -9.28 1.53
N ILE A 258 13.14 -8.89 0.90
CA ILE A 258 13.04 -8.84 -0.56
C ILE A 258 13.12 -7.37 -0.96
N TYR A 259 13.89 -7.04 -1.99
CA TYR A 259 14.00 -5.64 -2.44
C TYR A 259 14.23 -5.57 -3.94
N GLY A 260 13.90 -4.42 -4.53
CA GLY A 260 14.19 -4.15 -5.93
C GLY A 260 13.14 -3.30 -6.60
N SER A 261 13.59 -2.55 -7.60
CA SER A 261 12.77 -1.66 -8.40
C SER A 261 13.39 -1.58 -9.78
N TRP A 262 12.61 -1.89 -10.82
CA TRP A 262 13.06 -2.03 -12.20
C TRP A 262 14.22 -3.03 -12.31
N HIS A 263 15.28 -2.66 -13.04
CA HIS A 263 16.52 -3.40 -13.17
C HIS A 263 16.27 -4.89 -13.46
N SER A 264 17.09 -5.79 -12.92
CA SER A 264 16.96 -7.22 -13.19
C SER A 264 15.93 -7.92 -12.29
N GLY A 265 15.13 -7.18 -11.51
CA GLY A 265 14.07 -7.72 -10.65
C GLY A 265 14.41 -7.68 -9.16
N PHE A 266 13.84 -8.61 -8.39
CA PHE A 266 13.83 -8.60 -6.93
C PHE A 266 14.83 -9.60 -6.35
N ALA A 267 15.68 -9.12 -5.43
CA ALA A 267 16.63 -9.93 -4.69
C ALA A 267 16.04 -10.38 -3.34
N LEU A 268 16.32 -11.62 -2.94
CA LEU A 268 16.01 -12.17 -1.62
C LEU A 268 17.29 -12.30 -0.78
N LEU A 269 17.28 -11.67 0.39
CA LEU A 269 18.34 -11.76 1.40
C LEU A 269 17.80 -12.42 2.67
N GLU A 270 18.51 -13.42 3.18
CA GLU A 270 18.31 -13.92 4.54
C GLU A 270 18.97 -12.97 5.54
N LEU A 271 18.24 -12.65 6.60
CA LEU A 271 18.65 -11.74 7.66
C LEU A 271 18.79 -12.49 8.98
N ASP A 272 19.75 -12.07 9.79
CA ASP A 272 19.88 -12.50 11.17
C ASP A 272 18.73 -11.91 12.00
N ALA A 273 18.01 -12.77 12.72
CA ALA A 273 16.80 -12.39 13.44
C ALA A 273 17.06 -11.31 14.51
N GLN A 274 18.21 -11.39 15.19
CA GLN A 274 18.55 -10.49 16.30
C GLN A 274 18.99 -9.12 15.78
N THR A 275 19.92 -9.10 14.85
CA THR A 275 20.56 -7.87 14.35
C THR A 275 19.77 -7.19 13.24
N GLY A 276 18.96 -7.93 12.48
CA GLY A 276 18.29 -7.45 11.26
C GLY A 276 19.23 -7.25 10.08
N LYS A 277 20.45 -7.78 10.14
CA LYS A 277 21.48 -7.65 9.10
C LYS A 277 21.56 -8.90 8.23
N PRO A 278 22.07 -8.81 6.98
CA PRO A 278 22.26 -10.01 6.17
C PRO A 278 23.12 -11.05 6.88
N VAL A 279 22.69 -12.31 6.83
CA VAL A 279 23.46 -13.43 7.40
C VAL A 279 24.77 -13.62 6.63
N LYS A 280 24.72 -13.43 5.31
CA LYS A 280 25.91 -13.49 4.45
C LYS A 280 26.63 -12.14 4.47
N VAL A 281 27.94 -12.19 4.69
CA VAL A 281 28.80 -11.01 4.55
C VAL A 281 28.80 -10.58 3.08
N GLN A 282 28.40 -9.33 2.84
CA GLN A 282 28.44 -8.77 1.49
C GLN A 282 29.86 -8.32 1.16
N GLY A 283 30.32 -8.69 -0.04
CA GLY A 283 31.60 -8.26 -0.60
C GLY A 283 31.45 -7.03 -1.48
N GLU A 284 32.27 -6.92 -2.52
CA GLU A 284 32.16 -5.80 -3.45
C GLU A 284 30.78 -5.72 -4.10
N PRO A 285 30.19 -4.51 -4.24
CA PRO A 285 28.89 -4.31 -4.89
C PRO A 285 28.97 -4.37 -6.42
N TYR A 286 30.05 -4.92 -6.96
CA TYR A 286 30.23 -5.18 -8.38
C TYR A 286 30.89 -6.56 -8.58
N ALA A 287 30.45 -7.25 -9.62
CA ALA A 287 30.88 -8.58 -10.05
C ALA A 287 31.01 -8.60 -11.57
N GLU A 288 31.66 -9.63 -12.14
CA GLU A 288 31.72 -9.84 -13.59
C GLU A 288 30.61 -10.79 -14.09
N SER A 289 29.73 -11.26 -13.20
CA SER A 289 28.59 -12.10 -13.54
C SER A 289 27.43 -11.97 -12.56
N ALA A 290 26.22 -12.23 -13.03
CA ALA A 290 25.01 -12.22 -12.20
C ALA A 290 25.07 -13.27 -11.08
N SER A 291 25.63 -14.45 -11.34
CA SER A 291 25.72 -15.53 -10.35
C SER A 291 26.57 -15.15 -9.12
N GLU A 292 27.71 -14.51 -9.33
CA GLU A 292 28.54 -13.99 -8.23
C GLU A 292 27.82 -12.89 -7.45
N LEU A 293 27.06 -12.03 -8.16
CA LEU A 293 26.28 -10.99 -7.52
C LEU A 293 25.15 -11.56 -6.67
N GLU A 294 24.42 -12.55 -7.19
CA GLU A 294 23.31 -13.21 -6.51
C GLU A 294 23.77 -13.94 -5.24
N GLU A 295 24.99 -14.50 -5.22
CA GLU A 295 25.57 -15.12 -4.04
C GLU A 295 25.76 -14.12 -2.87
N ARG A 296 26.13 -12.87 -3.19
CA ARG A 296 26.48 -11.82 -2.21
C ARG A 296 25.33 -10.87 -1.88
N TYR A 297 24.48 -10.57 -2.85
CA TYR A 297 23.42 -9.55 -2.76
C TYR A 297 22.00 -10.12 -2.81
N GLY A 298 21.87 -11.43 -2.97
CA GLY A 298 20.59 -12.14 -2.86
C GLY A 298 20.16 -12.80 -4.16
N GLN A 299 19.46 -13.93 -4.01
CA GLN A 299 18.90 -14.68 -5.14
C GLN A 299 17.78 -13.88 -5.81
N ARG A 300 17.72 -13.90 -7.14
CA ARG A 300 16.58 -13.30 -7.84
C ARG A 300 15.34 -14.16 -7.64
N VAL A 301 14.28 -13.58 -7.08
CA VAL A 301 13.01 -14.28 -6.83
C VAL A 301 11.87 -13.84 -7.74
N GLY A 302 12.04 -12.74 -8.47
CA GLY A 302 11.02 -12.23 -9.39
C GLY A 302 11.58 -11.24 -10.41
N THR A 303 11.06 -11.29 -11.64
CA THR A 303 11.30 -10.25 -12.67
C THR A 303 10.17 -10.30 -13.71
N ARG A 304 9.78 -9.17 -14.30
CA ARG A 304 8.79 -9.19 -15.39
C ARG A 304 9.36 -9.76 -16.70
N THR A 305 10.67 -9.59 -16.94
CA THR A 305 11.39 -10.16 -18.10
C THR A 305 12.88 -10.34 -17.79
N LEU A 306 13.47 -11.44 -18.29
CA LEU A 306 14.90 -11.72 -18.11
C LEU A 306 15.81 -10.90 -19.04
N SER A 307 15.30 -10.39 -20.15
CA SER A 307 16.10 -9.78 -21.20
C SER A 307 16.29 -8.27 -21.06
N SER A 308 15.67 -7.64 -20.06
CA SER A 308 15.65 -6.18 -19.91
C SER A 308 15.83 -5.75 -18.45
N ARG A 309 16.61 -4.69 -18.25
CA ARG A 309 16.68 -3.93 -16.99
C ARG A 309 15.66 -2.80 -16.88
N TRP A 310 14.89 -2.58 -17.95
CA TRP A 310 13.83 -1.59 -18.00
C TRP A 310 12.48 -2.30 -18.07
N GLN A 311 12.26 -3.18 -17.10
CA GLN A 311 11.16 -4.14 -17.09
C GLN A 311 9.89 -3.59 -16.39
N ALA A 312 9.95 -2.39 -15.81
CA ALA A 312 8.79 -1.70 -15.25
C ALA A 312 8.00 -2.53 -14.24
N SER A 313 8.72 -3.12 -13.27
CA SER A 313 8.13 -3.62 -12.03
C SER A 313 9.01 -3.29 -10.82
N GLU A 314 8.37 -2.99 -9.70
CA GLU A 314 8.99 -2.51 -8.47
C GLU A 314 8.14 -2.85 -7.23
N ALA A 315 8.57 -2.38 -6.06
CA ALA A 315 7.83 -2.49 -4.81
C ALA A 315 7.32 -3.90 -4.48
N PRO A 316 8.23 -4.89 -4.33
CA PRO A 316 7.83 -6.20 -3.84
C PRO A 316 7.23 -6.06 -2.45
N GLU A 317 6.02 -6.57 -2.24
CA GLU A 317 5.42 -6.69 -0.91
C GLU A 317 4.99 -8.14 -0.68
N VAL A 318 5.53 -8.78 0.36
CA VAL A 318 5.34 -10.21 0.60
C VAL A 318 4.58 -10.48 1.89
N ILE A 319 3.59 -11.38 1.81
CA ILE A 319 2.88 -11.93 2.96
C ILE A 319 2.84 -13.45 2.88
N TYR A 320 2.63 -14.11 4.02
CA TYR A 320 2.39 -15.55 4.09
C TYR A 320 0.96 -15.83 4.58
N LYS A 321 0.23 -16.68 3.87
CA LYS A 321 -1.11 -17.15 4.25
C LYS A 321 -1.38 -18.54 3.68
N ASP A 322 -1.91 -19.43 4.50
CA ASP A 322 -2.42 -20.77 4.13
C ASP A 322 -1.48 -21.57 3.22
N GLY A 323 -0.19 -21.64 3.59
CA GLY A 323 0.79 -22.42 2.84
C GLY A 323 1.44 -21.71 1.66
N TYR A 324 1.09 -20.45 1.39
CA TYR A 324 1.64 -19.67 0.28
C TYR A 324 2.24 -18.33 0.73
N TYR A 325 3.36 -17.98 0.13
CA TYR A 325 3.87 -16.61 0.05
C TYR A 325 3.19 -15.93 -1.14
N TYR A 326 2.51 -14.82 -0.89
CA TYR A 326 1.96 -13.95 -1.93
C TYR A 326 2.90 -12.76 -2.10
N LEU A 327 3.42 -12.58 -3.30
CA LEU A 327 4.25 -11.44 -3.68
C LEU A 327 3.40 -10.49 -4.51
N PHE A 328 3.13 -9.32 -3.96
CA PHE A 328 2.50 -8.21 -4.66
C PHE A 328 3.59 -7.38 -5.35
N ILE A 329 3.28 -6.90 -6.54
CA ILE A 329 4.22 -6.18 -7.39
C ILE A 329 3.55 -4.96 -7.99
N ALA A 330 4.24 -3.85 -8.01
CA ALA A 330 3.82 -2.69 -8.76
C ALA A 330 4.35 -2.73 -10.19
N TYR A 331 3.45 -2.58 -11.18
CA TYR A 331 3.78 -2.56 -12.60
C TYR A 331 3.67 -1.15 -13.17
N ASP A 332 4.54 -0.85 -14.13
CA ASP A 332 4.61 0.38 -14.91
C ASP A 332 4.97 1.64 -14.09
N GLU A 333 4.89 2.81 -14.73
CA GLU A 333 5.30 4.08 -14.11
C GLU A 333 4.24 4.61 -13.13
N LEU A 334 4.73 5.23 -12.04
CA LEU A 334 3.96 5.60 -10.86
C LEU A 334 2.91 6.71 -11.04
N SER A 335 3.02 7.55 -12.08
CA SER A 335 2.20 8.76 -12.21
C SER A 335 0.81 8.46 -12.73
N VAL A 336 0.68 7.59 -13.74
CA VAL A 336 -0.62 7.26 -14.34
C VAL A 336 -0.79 5.76 -14.55
N ALA A 337 0.15 5.07 -15.20
CA ALA A 337 -0.02 3.67 -15.62
C ALA A 337 0.00 2.64 -14.47
N TYR A 338 0.40 3.07 -13.28
CA TYR A 338 0.68 2.22 -12.13
C TYR A 338 -0.47 1.29 -11.74
N ASN A 339 -0.16 0.00 -11.59
CA ASN A 339 -1.12 -1.05 -11.25
C ASN A 339 -0.48 -2.11 -10.34
N THR A 340 -1.26 -2.76 -9.48
CA THR A 340 -0.76 -3.84 -8.61
C THR A 340 -1.07 -5.21 -9.21
N ARG A 341 -0.09 -6.10 -9.22
CA ARG A 341 -0.20 -7.53 -9.54
C ARG A 341 0.08 -8.37 -8.31
N VAL A 342 -0.30 -9.64 -8.35
CA VAL A 342 0.07 -10.61 -7.31
C VAL A 342 0.36 -11.98 -7.92
N VAL A 343 1.40 -12.62 -7.40
CA VAL A 343 1.81 -14.00 -7.69
C VAL A 343 2.01 -14.72 -6.37
N ARG A 344 2.12 -16.05 -6.39
CA ARG A 344 2.38 -16.81 -5.17
C ARG A 344 3.32 -17.99 -5.37
N SER A 345 3.96 -18.41 -4.28
CA SER A 345 4.78 -19.62 -4.21
C SER A 345 4.59 -20.30 -2.86
N GLN A 346 4.85 -21.60 -2.79
CA GLN A 346 4.91 -22.31 -1.50
C GLN A 346 6.27 -22.09 -0.80
N SER A 347 7.26 -21.54 -1.51
CA SER A 347 8.58 -21.23 -0.97
C SER A 347 8.89 -19.74 -1.13
N ILE A 348 9.60 -19.16 -0.16
CA ILE A 348 9.95 -17.73 -0.17
C ILE A 348 10.93 -17.38 -1.32
N ASP A 349 11.72 -18.35 -1.75
CA ASP A 349 12.67 -18.23 -2.87
C ASP A 349 12.04 -18.61 -4.24
N GLY A 350 10.74 -18.87 -4.26
CA GLY A 350 10.00 -19.19 -5.47
C GLY A 350 10.14 -20.66 -5.92
N PRO A 351 9.87 -20.97 -7.20
CA PRO A 351 9.36 -20.03 -8.20
C PRO A 351 7.95 -19.53 -7.86
N TYR A 352 7.68 -18.28 -8.22
CA TYR A 352 6.39 -17.62 -8.06
C TYR A 352 5.56 -17.73 -9.34
N TYR A 353 4.31 -18.14 -9.19
CA TYR A 353 3.35 -18.28 -10.28
C TYR A 353 2.16 -17.36 -10.12
N ASP A 354 1.63 -16.91 -11.24
CA ASP A 354 0.39 -16.17 -11.31
C ASP A 354 -0.84 -17.13 -11.29
N ILE A 355 -2.06 -16.59 -11.25
CA ILE A 355 -3.31 -17.39 -11.21
C ILE A 355 -3.47 -18.34 -12.40
N THR A 356 -2.84 -18.02 -13.53
CA THR A 356 -2.89 -18.79 -14.78
C THR A 356 -1.82 -19.87 -14.86
N GLY A 357 -0.85 -19.86 -13.93
CA GLY A 357 0.32 -20.74 -13.91
C GLY A 357 1.55 -20.17 -14.62
N ARG A 358 1.57 -18.88 -14.97
CA ARG A 358 2.72 -18.20 -15.59
C ARG A 358 3.83 -18.01 -14.56
N ASN A 359 5.08 -18.32 -14.92
CA ASN A 359 6.22 -18.21 -14.01
C ASN A 359 6.80 -16.78 -14.00
N PHE A 360 6.55 -16.05 -12.91
CA PHE A 360 7.08 -14.71 -12.71
C PHE A 360 8.57 -14.72 -12.35
N THR A 361 9.04 -15.73 -11.62
CA THR A 361 10.48 -15.85 -11.29
C THR A 361 11.34 -15.93 -12.54
N ASN A 362 10.82 -16.51 -13.62
CA ASN A 362 11.49 -16.64 -14.91
C ASN A 362 11.14 -15.55 -15.93
N GLY A 363 10.37 -14.52 -15.55
CA GLY A 363 10.01 -13.42 -16.45
C GLY A 363 9.18 -13.84 -17.66
N GLU A 364 8.23 -14.75 -17.48
CA GLU A 364 7.37 -15.29 -18.56
C GLU A 364 6.18 -14.37 -18.92
N GLY A 365 6.29 -13.06 -18.68
CA GLY A 365 5.34 -12.03 -19.10
C GLY A 365 4.48 -11.44 -17.98
N ASP A 366 3.47 -10.66 -18.39
CA ASP A 366 2.59 -9.94 -17.47
C ASP A 366 1.74 -10.90 -16.62
N THR A 367 1.62 -10.64 -15.31
CA THR A 367 1.02 -11.57 -14.36
C THR A 367 -0.41 -11.16 -13.98
N TYR A 368 -1.20 -12.15 -13.55
CA TYR A 368 -2.56 -11.97 -13.04
C TYR A 368 -2.72 -12.62 -11.66
N PRO A 369 -3.63 -12.13 -10.80
CA PRO A 369 -4.64 -11.11 -11.08
C PRO A 369 -4.11 -9.66 -11.03
N ILE A 370 -4.89 -8.77 -11.65
CA ILE A 370 -4.77 -7.32 -11.46
C ILE A 370 -5.49 -7.00 -10.15
N VAL A 371 -4.77 -6.50 -9.16
CA VAL A 371 -5.36 -6.12 -7.86
C VAL A 371 -5.93 -4.70 -7.94
N THR A 372 -5.18 -3.79 -8.56
CA THR A 372 -5.58 -2.40 -8.83
C THR A 372 -5.11 -1.99 -10.22
N HIS A 373 -5.81 -1.06 -10.84
CA HIS A 373 -5.42 -0.41 -12.10
C HIS A 373 -6.17 0.95 -12.16
N PRO A 374 -5.70 1.94 -12.94
CA PRO A 374 -6.46 3.16 -13.16
C PRO A 374 -7.94 2.89 -13.47
N TYR A 375 -8.83 3.57 -12.75
CA TYR A 375 -10.26 3.30 -12.80
C TYR A 375 -11.09 4.56 -12.54
N ARG A 376 -12.38 4.51 -12.89
CA ARG A 376 -13.34 5.60 -12.65
C ARG A 376 -14.78 5.09 -12.52
N PHE A 377 -15.35 5.21 -11.33
CA PHE A 377 -16.81 5.16 -11.13
C PHE A 377 -17.48 6.42 -11.68
N LYS A 378 -18.79 6.37 -11.87
CA LYS A 378 -19.55 7.50 -12.41
C LYS A 378 -19.48 8.69 -11.46
N ASP A 379 -19.60 9.89 -12.03
CA ASP A 379 -19.71 11.15 -11.30
C ASP A 379 -18.46 11.49 -10.43
N HIS A 380 -17.34 10.82 -10.67
CA HIS A 380 -16.03 11.06 -10.05
C HIS A 380 -14.92 11.15 -11.13
N PRO A 381 -13.85 11.94 -10.95
CA PRO A 381 -12.73 11.97 -11.89
C PRO A 381 -12.00 10.63 -12.02
N GLY A 382 -12.11 9.79 -11.00
CA GLY A 382 -11.44 8.49 -10.88
C GLY A 382 -10.03 8.63 -10.29
N TRP A 383 -9.29 7.53 -10.32
CA TRP A 383 -7.96 7.43 -9.74
C TRP A 383 -6.98 6.82 -10.75
N VAL A 384 -5.73 7.25 -10.69
CA VAL A 384 -4.59 6.76 -11.47
C VAL A 384 -3.39 6.58 -10.53
N GLY A 385 -2.28 5.99 -11.00
CA GLY A 385 -1.08 5.89 -10.15
C GLY A 385 -1.29 5.09 -8.85
N ILE A 386 -1.99 3.96 -8.92
CA ILE A 386 -2.45 3.19 -7.75
C ILE A 386 -1.67 1.87 -7.64
N SER A 387 -0.56 1.86 -6.91
CA SER A 387 0.23 0.65 -6.59
C SER A 387 1.27 1.01 -5.53
N HIS A 388 2.40 0.31 -5.45
CA HIS A 388 3.36 0.38 -4.32
C HIS A 388 2.65 0.09 -3.01
N CYS A 389 2.18 -1.15 -2.87
CA CYS A 389 1.31 -1.48 -1.77
C CYS A 389 2.06 -1.94 -0.53
N CYS A 390 1.44 -1.72 0.62
CA CYS A 390 1.67 -2.50 1.82
C CYS A 390 0.46 -3.38 2.10
N ILE A 391 0.72 -4.62 2.50
CA ILE A 391 -0.30 -5.59 2.87
C ILE A 391 -0.15 -5.95 4.34
N PHE A 392 -1.22 -5.80 5.12
CA PHE A 392 -1.17 -6.05 6.56
C PHE A 392 -2.49 -6.64 7.08
N LYS A 393 -2.42 -7.36 8.20
CA LYS A 393 -3.62 -7.80 8.93
C LYS A 393 -4.05 -6.73 9.93
N LYS A 394 -5.36 -6.62 10.14
CA LYS A 394 -5.89 -5.89 11.30
C LYS A 394 -5.58 -6.69 12.56
N GLU A 395 -5.11 -6.02 13.61
CA GLU A 395 -4.71 -6.70 14.85
C GLU A 395 -5.92 -7.39 15.47
N GLY A 396 -5.74 -8.64 15.88
CA GLY A 396 -6.80 -9.42 16.52
C GLY A 396 -7.92 -9.88 15.57
N SER A 397 -7.76 -9.77 14.25
CA SER A 397 -8.71 -10.30 13.28
C SER A 397 -8.04 -11.05 12.11
N ASP A 398 -8.85 -11.67 11.27
CA ASP A 398 -8.43 -12.29 10.01
C ASP A 398 -8.61 -11.38 8.79
N GLU A 399 -8.98 -10.12 9.02
CA GLU A 399 -9.13 -9.13 7.95
C GLU A 399 -7.76 -8.66 7.46
N TRP A 400 -7.59 -8.71 6.14
CA TRP A 400 -6.41 -8.22 5.45
C TRP A 400 -6.71 -6.89 4.78
N PHE A 401 -5.71 -6.03 4.77
CA PHE A 401 -5.78 -4.70 4.22
C PHE A 401 -4.66 -4.48 3.22
N TYR A 402 -5.01 -3.76 2.17
CA TYR A 402 -4.12 -3.20 1.17
C TYR A 402 -4.04 -1.70 1.43
N MET A 403 -2.83 -1.16 1.40
CA MET A 403 -2.63 0.28 1.43
C MET A 403 -1.72 0.75 0.31
N SER A 404 -2.08 1.83 -0.38
CA SER A 404 -1.23 2.48 -1.38
C SER A 404 -1.53 3.97 -1.49
N GLN A 405 -0.75 4.71 -2.28
CA GLN A 405 -1.21 5.95 -2.89
C GLN A 405 -2.31 5.70 -3.93
N GLY A 406 -3.13 6.72 -4.16
CA GLY A 406 -3.93 6.92 -5.36
C GLY A 406 -3.78 8.36 -5.81
N ARG A 407 -3.41 8.58 -7.08
CA ARG A 407 -3.30 9.91 -7.67
C ARG A 407 -4.61 10.31 -8.33
N LEU A 408 -4.94 11.60 -8.24
CA LEU A 408 -5.98 12.13 -9.11
C LEU A 408 -5.48 12.16 -10.57
N PRO A 409 -6.35 11.98 -11.57
CA PRO A 409 -5.96 12.21 -12.96
C PRO A 409 -5.66 13.69 -13.20
N ALA A 410 -4.82 13.99 -14.18
CA ALA A 410 -4.50 15.37 -14.53
C ALA A 410 -5.77 16.19 -14.84
N ASN A 411 -5.80 17.44 -14.38
CA ASN A 411 -6.94 18.36 -14.48
C ASN A 411 -8.21 17.96 -13.71
N ALA A 412 -8.15 16.99 -12.78
CA ALA A 412 -9.25 16.72 -11.87
C ALA A 412 -9.63 17.99 -11.10
N TYR A 413 -10.94 18.23 -10.96
CA TYR A 413 -11.53 19.39 -10.27
C TYR A 413 -11.00 20.75 -10.75
N GLY A 414 -10.50 20.84 -11.99
CA GLY A 414 -9.93 22.08 -12.55
C GLY A 414 -8.51 22.39 -12.07
N ASN A 415 -7.86 21.51 -11.31
CA ASN A 415 -6.48 21.66 -10.87
C ASN A 415 -5.52 21.03 -11.90
N PRO A 416 -4.70 21.81 -12.64
CA PRO A 416 -3.79 21.26 -13.66
C PRO A 416 -2.68 20.38 -13.10
N TYR A 417 -2.41 20.47 -11.79
CA TYR A 417 -1.38 19.70 -11.09
C TYR A 417 -1.96 18.58 -10.23
N SER A 418 -3.26 18.28 -10.34
CA SER A 418 -3.95 17.25 -9.55
C SER A 418 -3.27 15.87 -9.60
N ASN A 419 -2.51 15.54 -10.65
CA ASN A 419 -1.76 14.28 -10.67
C ASN A 419 -0.61 14.18 -9.65
N ALA A 420 -0.18 15.30 -9.06
CA ALA A 420 0.74 15.31 -7.93
C ALA A 420 0.05 15.12 -6.57
N ILE A 421 -1.28 15.11 -6.52
CA ILE A 421 -2.05 14.77 -5.31
C ILE A 421 -1.99 13.26 -5.13
N MET A 422 -1.51 12.80 -3.98
CA MET A 422 -1.33 11.40 -3.63
C MET A 422 -2.13 11.11 -2.35
N MET A 423 -3.34 10.61 -2.53
CA MET A 423 -4.25 10.26 -1.43
C MET A 423 -3.98 8.82 -0.99
N GLY A 424 -3.79 8.61 0.31
CA GLY A 424 -3.67 7.28 0.88
C GLY A 424 -4.98 6.51 0.73
N HIS A 425 -4.89 5.30 0.19
CA HIS A 425 -6.01 4.38 -0.03
C HIS A 425 -5.81 3.17 0.87
N VAL A 426 -6.60 3.05 1.94
CA VAL A 426 -6.75 1.80 2.68
C VAL A 426 -7.93 1.03 2.08
N ARG A 427 -7.77 -0.25 1.78
CA ARG A 427 -8.82 -1.12 1.20
C ARG A 427 -8.80 -2.47 1.89
N ARG A 428 -9.97 -3.08 2.09
CA ARG A 428 -10.04 -4.48 2.54
C ARG A 428 -9.68 -5.41 1.38
N ILE A 429 -9.04 -6.52 1.72
CA ILE A 429 -8.75 -7.64 0.81
C ILE A 429 -9.77 -8.75 1.05
N VAL A 430 -10.35 -9.24 -0.03
CA VAL A 430 -11.16 -10.46 -0.08
C VAL A 430 -10.40 -11.56 -0.80
N TRP A 431 -10.71 -12.81 -0.45
CA TRP A 431 -10.03 -14.00 -0.97
C TRP A 431 -10.97 -14.73 -1.93
N CYS A 432 -10.79 -14.48 -3.23
CA CYS A 432 -11.74 -14.89 -4.26
C CYS A 432 -11.31 -16.20 -4.93
N PRO A 433 -12.23 -17.15 -5.21
CA PRO A 433 -11.94 -18.37 -5.94
C PRO A 433 -11.34 -18.12 -7.33
N ALA A 434 -10.39 -18.97 -7.75
CA ALA A 434 -9.75 -18.86 -9.05
C ALA A 434 -10.67 -19.25 -10.21
N SER A 435 -11.63 -20.15 -9.98
CA SER A 435 -12.69 -20.49 -10.92
C SER A 435 -13.84 -21.21 -10.20
N LEU A 436 -14.88 -21.60 -10.94
CA LEU A 436 -15.98 -22.42 -10.42
C LEU A 436 -15.53 -23.83 -10.03
N GLU A 437 -14.52 -24.36 -10.72
CA GLU A 437 -13.96 -25.70 -10.52
C GLU A 437 -12.88 -25.73 -9.43
N GLU A 438 -12.35 -24.55 -9.06
CA GLU A 438 -11.31 -24.39 -8.04
C GLU A 438 -11.80 -23.49 -6.88
N PRO A 439 -12.89 -23.85 -6.17
CA PRO A 439 -13.54 -22.99 -5.18
C PRO A 439 -12.66 -22.64 -3.98
N ASP A 440 -11.67 -23.49 -3.66
CA ASP A 440 -10.75 -23.31 -2.54
C ASP A 440 -9.39 -22.74 -2.98
N ASN A 441 -9.17 -22.55 -4.29
CA ASN A 441 -7.98 -21.87 -4.80
C ASN A 441 -8.20 -20.36 -4.74
N LEU A 442 -7.97 -19.78 -3.57
CA LEU A 442 -8.28 -18.37 -3.32
C LEU A 442 -7.12 -17.44 -3.69
N TRP A 443 -7.46 -16.27 -4.23
CA TRP A 443 -6.53 -15.20 -4.58
C TRP A 443 -6.94 -13.87 -3.95
N PRO A 444 -5.98 -13.06 -3.49
CA PRO A 444 -6.29 -11.80 -2.83
C PRO A 444 -6.69 -10.73 -3.86
N ILE A 445 -7.84 -10.12 -3.66
CA ILE A 445 -8.37 -9.01 -4.46
C ILE A 445 -8.84 -7.91 -3.50
N VAL A 446 -8.57 -6.65 -3.84
CA VAL A 446 -9.06 -5.53 -3.01
C VAL A 446 -10.48 -5.15 -3.39
N LEU A 447 -11.25 -4.68 -2.41
CA LEU A 447 -12.55 -4.09 -2.64
C LEU A 447 -12.44 -2.75 -3.40
N PRO A 448 -13.47 -2.38 -4.19
CA PRO A 448 -13.44 -1.22 -5.08
C PRO A 448 -13.46 0.13 -4.35
N GLU A 449 -13.90 0.16 -3.10
CA GLU A 449 -14.00 1.38 -2.31
C GLU A 449 -12.94 1.44 -1.21
N ARG A 450 -12.58 2.65 -0.81
CA ARG A 450 -11.66 2.85 0.33
C ARG A 450 -12.38 2.52 1.62
N TYR A 451 -11.65 1.90 2.55
CA TYR A 451 -12.14 1.52 3.85
C TYR A 451 -12.61 2.74 4.64
N ALA A 452 -13.80 2.65 5.21
CA ALA A 452 -14.41 3.69 6.04
C ALA A 452 -14.98 3.16 7.36
N ALA A 453 -14.56 1.94 7.77
CA ALA A 453 -15.07 1.25 8.95
C ALA A 453 -16.62 1.18 8.99
N VAL A 454 -17.24 0.94 7.83
CA VAL A 454 -18.70 0.85 7.71
C VAL A 454 -19.24 -0.23 8.66
N PRO A 455 -20.25 0.08 9.51
CA PRO A 455 -20.83 -0.87 10.43
C PRO A 455 -21.44 -2.08 9.73
N ASP A 456 -21.55 -3.19 10.45
CA ASP A 456 -22.32 -4.33 9.98
C ASP A 456 -23.83 -4.02 10.04
N TYR A 457 -24.46 -3.93 8.88
CA TYR A 457 -25.91 -3.75 8.72
C TYR A 457 -26.68 -5.09 8.60
N GLY A 458 -26.07 -6.19 9.04
CA GLY A 458 -26.67 -7.52 9.04
C GLY A 458 -26.45 -8.27 7.74
N VAL A 459 -27.11 -9.42 7.58
CA VAL A 459 -26.89 -10.32 6.44
C VAL A 459 -27.20 -9.64 5.11
N ILE A 460 -26.32 -9.80 4.12
CA ILE A 460 -26.60 -9.48 2.71
C ILE A 460 -27.36 -10.68 2.15
N THR A 461 -28.55 -10.47 1.60
CA THR A 461 -29.37 -11.54 1.02
C THR A 461 -29.40 -11.45 -0.49
N LYS A 462 -29.79 -12.53 -1.17
CA LYS A 462 -29.98 -12.52 -2.63
C LYS A 462 -30.86 -11.36 -3.10
N ASP A 463 -31.96 -11.09 -2.41
CA ASP A 463 -32.89 -10.02 -2.77
C ASP A 463 -32.26 -8.63 -2.65
N THR A 464 -31.36 -8.42 -1.68
CA THR A 464 -30.65 -7.14 -1.54
C THR A 464 -29.64 -6.88 -2.66
N LEU A 465 -29.28 -7.90 -3.45
CA LEU A 465 -28.38 -7.76 -4.59
C LEU A 465 -29.09 -7.40 -5.89
N VAL A 466 -30.40 -7.63 -5.97
CA VAL A 466 -31.21 -7.22 -7.13
C VAL A 466 -31.13 -5.70 -7.29
N GLY A 467 -30.95 -5.24 -8.52
CA GLY A 467 -30.94 -3.82 -8.84
C GLY A 467 -29.83 -3.41 -9.79
N ARG A 468 -29.53 -2.11 -9.78
CA ARG A 468 -28.51 -1.51 -10.65
C ARG A 468 -27.18 -1.44 -9.93
N TRP A 469 -26.14 -1.79 -10.67
CA TRP A 469 -24.75 -1.78 -10.24
C TRP A 469 -23.91 -1.03 -11.24
N GLU A 470 -22.92 -0.32 -10.74
CA GLU A 470 -21.76 0.07 -11.54
C GLU A 470 -20.76 -1.06 -11.54
N HIS A 471 -20.48 -1.60 -12.73
CA HIS A 471 -19.53 -2.66 -12.99
C HIS A 471 -18.29 -2.13 -13.69
N ILE A 472 -17.11 -2.42 -13.14
CA ILE A 472 -15.82 -2.17 -13.77
C ILE A 472 -15.17 -3.52 -14.09
N ASN A 473 -14.85 -3.71 -15.37
CA ASN A 473 -13.91 -4.73 -15.81
C ASN A 473 -12.49 -4.16 -15.73
N LEU A 474 -11.80 -4.43 -14.63
CA LEU A 474 -10.46 -3.92 -14.33
C LEU A 474 -9.42 -4.75 -15.10
N GLN A 475 -9.10 -4.27 -16.30
CA GLN A 475 -8.22 -4.93 -17.26
C GLN A 475 -7.01 -4.05 -17.56
N TYR A 476 -5.89 -4.68 -17.92
CA TYR A 476 -4.69 -3.94 -18.23
C TYR A 476 -4.89 -3.04 -19.45
N SER A 477 -4.79 -1.73 -19.24
CA SER A 477 -4.89 -0.70 -20.28
C SER A 477 -3.98 0.46 -19.88
N PRO A 478 -2.67 0.38 -20.19
CA PRO A 478 -1.69 1.30 -19.62
C PRO A 478 -2.08 2.75 -19.89
N LYS A 479 -1.99 3.58 -18.84
CA LYS A 479 -2.35 5.01 -18.82
C LYS A 479 -3.84 5.34 -19.01
N ASN A 480 -4.71 4.35 -19.19
CA ASN A 480 -6.15 4.57 -19.35
C ASN A 480 -6.93 4.08 -18.14
N GLN A 481 -7.93 4.85 -17.73
CA GLN A 481 -8.86 4.42 -16.69
C GLN A 481 -9.88 3.42 -17.24
N ASN A 482 -10.14 2.34 -16.51
CA ASN A 482 -11.32 1.52 -16.76
C ASN A 482 -12.55 2.17 -16.10
N THR A 483 -13.56 2.48 -16.91
CA THR A 483 -14.75 3.20 -16.46
C THR A 483 -15.90 2.26 -16.15
N SER A 484 -16.72 2.61 -15.16
CA SER A 484 -17.90 1.81 -14.84
C SER A 484 -18.94 1.81 -15.97
N THR A 485 -19.67 0.70 -16.07
CA THR A 485 -20.83 0.50 -16.94
C THR A 485 -21.95 -0.14 -16.14
N ILE A 486 -23.21 0.10 -16.51
CA ILE A 486 -24.35 -0.37 -15.72
C ILE A 486 -24.56 -1.88 -15.92
N LEU A 487 -24.57 -2.62 -14.82
CA LEU A 487 -25.00 -4.01 -14.72
C LEU A 487 -26.33 -4.06 -13.96
N ASN A 488 -27.32 -4.77 -14.49
CA ASN A 488 -28.55 -5.09 -13.77
C ASN A 488 -28.52 -6.54 -13.31
N LEU A 489 -28.75 -6.76 -12.02
CA LEU A 489 -29.04 -8.08 -11.47
C LEU A 489 -30.56 -8.19 -11.32
N ASN A 490 -31.20 -9.02 -12.15
CA ASN A 490 -32.65 -9.14 -12.19
C ASN A 490 -33.17 -10.16 -11.16
N VAL A 491 -34.41 -9.98 -10.71
CA VAL A 491 -35.09 -10.86 -9.72
C VAL A 491 -35.10 -12.33 -10.16
N ASP A 492 -35.24 -12.58 -11.46
CA ASP A 492 -35.28 -13.93 -12.04
C ASP A 492 -33.91 -14.62 -12.12
N GLY A 493 -32.85 -13.99 -11.61
CA GLY A 493 -31.49 -14.52 -11.66
C GLY A 493 -30.77 -14.27 -12.98
N THR A 494 -31.30 -13.43 -13.87
CA THR A 494 -30.60 -13.01 -15.11
C THR A 494 -29.84 -11.71 -14.93
N MET A 495 -28.85 -11.47 -15.80
CA MET A 495 -28.07 -10.23 -15.87
C MET A 495 -28.29 -9.51 -17.20
N SER A 496 -28.25 -8.18 -17.18
CA SER A 496 -28.23 -7.35 -18.40
C SER A 496 -27.35 -6.11 -18.27
N GLY A 497 -26.97 -5.50 -19.39
CA GLY A 497 -26.10 -4.32 -19.43
C GLY A 497 -24.64 -4.73 -19.62
N ALA A 498 -23.78 -4.39 -18.66
CA ALA A 498 -22.34 -4.64 -18.71
C ALA A 498 -21.97 -6.12 -18.86
N LEU A 499 -22.77 -7.00 -18.26
CA LEU A 499 -22.67 -8.45 -18.40
C LEU A 499 -24.04 -9.01 -18.83
N SER A 500 -24.03 -10.20 -19.42
CA SER A 500 -25.22 -10.96 -19.78
C SER A 500 -25.14 -12.38 -19.19
N GLY A 501 -26.25 -13.09 -19.15
CA GLY A 501 -26.32 -14.46 -18.62
C GLY A 501 -27.06 -14.53 -17.30
N THR A 502 -26.58 -15.37 -16.37
CA THR A 502 -27.25 -15.63 -15.09
C THR A 502 -26.33 -15.34 -13.91
N TRP A 503 -26.94 -15.06 -12.76
CA TRP A 503 -26.27 -14.87 -11.50
C TRP A 503 -26.94 -15.67 -10.39
N SER A 504 -26.15 -16.02 -9.38
CA SER A 504 -26.62 -16.68 -8.16
C SER A 504 -25.78 -16.23 -6.98
N TYR A 505 -26.31 -16.33 -5.76
CA TYR A 505 -25.61 -15.89 -4.55
C TYR A 505 -25.64 -16.98 -3.47
N ASP A 506 -24.48 -17.26 -2.89
CA ASP A 506 -24.31 -18.07 -1.68
C ASP A 506 -24.13 -17.12 -0.49
N GLU A 507 -25.19 -16.95 0.30
CA GLU A 507 -25.23 -16.04 1.44
C GLU A 507 -24.23 -16.44 2.54
N ASN A 508 -24.02 -17.75 2.75
CA ASN A 508 -23.14 -18.25 3.81
C ASN A 508 -21.67 -17.94 3.49
N LYS A 509 -21.30 -17.99 2.21
CA LYS A 509 -19.95 -17.69 1.75
C LYS A 509 -19.76 -16.24 1.30
N LYS A 510 -20.85 -15.47 1.24
CA LYS A 510 -20.93 -14.15 0.60
C LYS A 510 -20.36 -14.14 -0.83
N LEU A 511 -20.66 -15.19 -1.60
CA LEU A 511 -20.13 -15.38 -2.94
C LEU A 511 -21.23 -15.20 -4.00
N LEU A 512 -21.04 -14.20 -4.86
CA LEU A 512 -21.89 -13.92 -6.02
C LEU A 512 -21.24 -14.50 -7.28
N ARG A 513 -21.99 -15.33 -7.99
CA ARG A 513 -21.62 -15.84 -9.31
C ARG A 513 -22.16 -14.90 -10.37
N LEU A 514 -21.28 -14.37 -11.23
CA LEU A 514 -21.61 -13.56 -12.40
C LEU A 514 -21.16 -14.31 -13.65
N GLY A 515 -22.04 -15.13 -14.24
CA GLY A 515 -21.65 -16.05 -15.32
C GLY A 515 -20.64 -17.06 -14.82
N ASP A 516 -19.40 -16.99 -15.30
CA ASP A 516 -18.31 -17.90 -14.92
C ASP A 516 -17.30 -17.31 -13.91
N VAL A 517 -17.59 -16.11 -13.39
CA VAL A 517 -16.73 -15.41 -12.42
C VAL A 517 -17.37 -15.41 -11.05
N MET A 518 -16.59 -15.76 -10.02
CA MET A 518 -16.99 -15.67 -8.62
C MET A 518 -16.44 -14.38 -8.01
N VAL A 519 -17.33 -13.59 -7.40
CA VAL A 519 -16.98 -12.35 -6.71
C VAL A 519 -17.42 -12.41 -5.25
N CYS A 520 -16.58 -11.92 -4.35
CA CYS A 520 -16.93 -11.74 -2.94
C CYS A 520 -17.75 -10.47 -2.77
N VAL A 521 -18.77 -10.50 -1.92
CA VAL A 521 -19.69 -9.40 -1.67
C VAL A 521 -19.51 -8.87 -0.25
N GLU A 522 -19.35 -7.56 -0.13
CA GLU A 522 -19.12 -6.88 1.15
C GLU A 522 -19.87 -5.53 1.19
N ARG A 523 -19.87 -4.86 2.35
CA ARG A 523 -20.33 -3.47 2.47
C ARG A 523 -19.14 -2.53 2.59
N GLU A 524 -19.24 -1.40 1.90
CA GLU A 524 -18.28 -0.30 1.95
C GLU A 524 -19.01 1.04 1.85
N LEU A 525 -18.27 2.14 1.88
CA LEU A 525 -18.80 3.47 1.67
C LEU A 525 -18.83 3.81 0.18
N ASP A 526 -19.95 4.33 -0.31
CA ASP A 526 -20.00 5.01 -1.61
C ASP A 526 -19.32 6.38 -1.48
N TRP A 527 -18.07 6.47 -1.95
CA TRP A 527 -17.29 7.72 -1.89
C TRP A 527 -17.77 8.77 -2.89
N GLU A 528 -18.45 8.33 -3.95
CA GLU A 528 -18.99 9.17 -5.03
C GLU A 528 -20.40 9.71 -4.73
N ALA A 529 -21.10 9.13 -3.75
CA ALA A 529 -22.38 9.66 -3.27
C ALA A 529 -22.22 10.97 -2.50
N ASN A 530 -23.21 11.87 -2.62
CA ASN A 530 -23.29 13.11 -1.86
C ASN A 530 -24.70 13.29 -1.24
N PRO A 531 -24.87 13.12 0.09
CA PRO A 531 -23.84 12.73 1.06
C PRO A 531 -23.34 11.29 0.84
N ARG A 532 -22.14 10.97 1.34
CA ARG A 532 -21.57 9.62 1.30
C ARG A 532 -22.44 8.66 2.11
N ILE A 533 -22.74 7.48 1.57
CA ILE A 533 -23.62 6.49 2.19
C ILE A 533 -23.03 5.08 2.12
N PRO A 534 -23.32 4.20 3.08
CA PRO A 534 -23.01 2.77 2.94
C PRO A 534 -23.68 2.16 1.70
N THR A 535 -22.95 1.29 1.02
CA THR A 535 -23.43 0.53 -0.14
C THR A 535 -22.89 -0.90 -0.12
N ILE A 536 -23.41 -1.73 -1.02
CA ILE A 536 -22.89 -3.08 -1.26
C ILE A 536 -21.92 -3.03 -2.43
N VAL A 537 -20.78 -3.69 -2.27
CA VAL A 537 -19.75 -3.82 -3.28
C VAL A 537 -19.45 -5.28 -3.58
N TYR A 538 -18.85 -5.56 -4.74
CA TYR A 538 -18.24 -6.84 -5.00
C TYR A 538 -16.85 -6.71 -5.62
N ALA A 539 -16.01 -7.71 -5.38
CA ALA A 539 -14.73 -7.86 -6.07
C ALA A 539 -14.39 -9.34 -6.34
N GLY A 540 -13.81 -9.63 -7.49
CA GLY A 540 -13.31 -10.97 -7.79
C GLY A 540 -12.58 -11.07 -9.11
N THR A 541 -11.93 -12.21 -9.32
CA THR A 541 -11.14 -12.48 -10.54
C THR A 541 -11.43 -13.90 -11.02
N GLY A 542 -10.78 -14.33 -12.10
CA GLY A 542 -10.85 -15.70 -12.58
C GLY A 542 -9.63 -16.06 -13.43
N LYS A 543 -9.27 -17.35 -13.42
CA LYS A 543 -8.11 -17.92 -14.13
C LYS A 543 -8.07 -17.58 -15.62
N ASN A 544 -9.24 -17.46 -16.26
CA ASN A 544 -9.36 -17.15 -17.69
C ASN A 544 -9.85 -15.73 -17.96
N LEU A 545 -9.95 -14.90 -16.92
CA LEU A 545 -10.56 -13.57 -17.03
C LEU A 545 -9.57 -12.52 -17.55
N ASN A 546 -8.29 -12.66 -17.22
CA ASN A 546 -7.24 -11.64 -17.47
C ASN A 546 -7.63 -10.23 -16.97
N ALA A 547 -8.48 -10.18 -15.96
CA ALA A 547 -9.01 -8.95 -15.36
C ALA A 547 -9.54 -9.23 -13.96
N THR A 548 -10.00 -8.18 -13.29
CA THR A 548 -10.71 -8.24 -12.01
C THR A 548 -12.03 -7.51 -12.17
N TYR A 549 -13.10 -8.10 -11.66
CA TYR A 549 -14.41 -7.46 -11.61
C TYR A 549 -14.57 -6.71 -10.31
N TRP A 550 -14.95 -5.45 -10.44
CA TRP A 550 -15.39 -4.60 -9.35
C TRP A 550 -16.84 -4.17 -9.57
N GLY A 551 -17.56 -4.04 -8.48
CA GLY A 551 -18.97 -3.66 -8.49
C GLY A 551 -19.32 -2.77 -7.32
N LYS A 552 -20.17 -1.78 -7.57
CA LYS A 552 -20.83 -0.98 -6.55
C LYS A 552 -22.32 -0.87 -6.84
N LYS A 553 -23.17 -1.20 -5.87
CA LYS A 553 -24.62 -1.06 -6.02
C LYS A 553 -25.01 0.43 -5.99
N VAL A 554 -25.88 0.84 -6.91
CA VAL A 554 -26.36 2.23 -7.00
C VAL A 554 -27.85 2.35 -6.71
N GLU A 555 -28.65 1.32 -7.04
CA GLU A 555 -30.09 1.27 -6.76
C GLU A 555 -30.51 -0.14 -6.35
#